data_AF-A0A2E0N682-F1
#
_entry.id   AF-A0A2E0N682-F1
#
_cell.length_a   1.000
_cell.length_b   1.000
_cell.length_c   1.000
_cell.angle_alpha   90.00
_cell.angle_beta   90.00
_cell.angle_gamma   90.00
#
_symmetry.space_group_name_H-M   'P 1'
#
loop_
_entity.id
_entity.type
_entity.pdbx_description
1 polymer ?
#
loop_
_entity_poly.entity_id
_entity_poly.type
_entity_poly.pdbx_seq_one_letter_code
_entity_poly.pdbx_strand_id
1 'polypeptide(L)'
;MVAADQDRSNASVSKTTVSFKNIANSTVMQTFAAGTPAEMVSMYHQNGKDELIHTHYCAIGNQPSMAFVATDESGVIDFKFTEGTNMDVNSDAHAHHSMMKIIDENTYESRTENWSGGKLVSIRFTTMRRDP
;
A
#
# COMPACT_ATOMS: atom_id res chain seq x y z
N MET A 1 -3.02 -2.24 13.91
CA MET A 1 -1.87 -1.33 13.83
C MET A 1 -1.07 -1.48 15.09
N VAL A 2 0.23 -1.24 15.02
CA VAL A 2 1.15 -1.31 16.15
C VAL A 2 2.21 -0.23 15.98
N ALA A 3 2.72 0.32 17.08
CA ALA A 3 3.84 1.27 17.03
C ALA A 3 5.11 0.55 16.55
N ALA A 4 6.04 1.30 15.95
CA ALA A 4 7.27 0.73 15.37
C ALA A 4 8.16 -0.01 16.38
N ASP A 5 8.07 0.35 17.66
CA ASP A 5 8.84 -0.21 18.78
C ASP A 5 8.13 -1.36 19.50
N GLN A 6 6.96 -1.77 19.02
CA GLN A 6 6.13 -2.79 19.66
C GLN A 6 6.06 -4.08 18.81
N ASP A 7 5.93 -5.22 19.50
CA ASP A 7 5.83 -6.54 18.85
C ASP A 7 4.56 -6.66 17.97
N ARG A 8 4.69 -7.31 16.82
CA ARG A 8 3.57 -7.62 15.91
C ARG A 8 2.40 -8.31 16.63
N SER A 9 2.64 -9.16 17.63
CA SER A 9 1.59 -9.84 18.40
C SER A 9 0.62 -8.86 19.06
N ASN A 10 1.05 -7.62 19.30
CA ASN A 10 0.22 -6.56 19.88
C ASN A 10 -0.57 -5.78 18.82
N ALA A 11 -0.40 -6.09 17.53
CA ALA A 11 -1.08 -5.40 16.46
C ALA A 11 -2.56 -5.79 16.37
N SER A 12 -3.44 -4.80 16.34
CA SER A 12 -4.81 -5.00 15.85
C SER A 12 -4.81 -5.22 14.33
N VAL A 13 -5.58 -6.18 13.81
CA VAL A 13 -5.74 -6.36 12.36
C VAL A 13 -7.05 -5.72 11.94
N SER A 14 -6.99 -4.68 11.10
CA SER A 14 -8.20 -4.08 10.50
C SER A 14 -8.73 -4.95 9.38
N LYS A 15 -10.03 -4.82 9.07
CA LYS A 15 -10.64 -5.43 7.90
C LYS A 15 -11.28 -4.34 7.05
N THR A 16 -11.14 -4.44 5.73
CA THR A 16 -11.75 -3.50 4.80
C THR A 16 -12.01 -4.16 3.46
N THR A 17 -12.76 -3.47 2.60
CA THR A 17 -12.95 -3.85 1.21
C THR A 17 -12.21 -2.90 0.28
N VAL A 18 -11.81 -3.44 -0.87
CA VAL A 18 -11.16 -2.69 -1.95
C VAL A 18 -11.76 -3.14 -3.27
N SER A 19 -11.70 -2.29 -4.29
CA SER A 19 -12.02 -2.71 -5.66
C SER A 19 -10.79 -2.58 -6.54
N PHE A 20 -10.73 -3.39 -7.60
CA PHE A 20 -9.69 -3.31 -8.63
C PHE A 20 -10.34 -3.11 -9.99
N LYS A 21 -9.77 -2.22 -10.80
CA LYS A 21 -10.22 -1.94 -12.16
C LYS A 21 -9.04 -1.79 -13.10
N ASN A 22 -9.05 -2.54 -14.20
CA ASN A 22 -8.15 -2.27 -15.31
C ASN A 22 -8.59 -0.98 -16.00
N ILE A 23 -7.67 -0.03 -16.12
CA ILE A 23 -7.87 1.22 -16.84
C ILE A 23 -6.73 1.41 -17.85
N ALA A 24 -6.98 2.23 -18.86
CA ALA A 24 -5.97 2.61 -19.85
C ALA A 24 -5.21 1.41 -20.45
N ASN A 25 -5.88 0.26 -20.58
CA ASN A 25 -5.36 -1.03 -21.06
C ASN A 25 -4.28 -1.71 -20.17
N SER A 26 -3.32 -0.96 -19.62
CA SER A 26 -2.13 -1.51 -18.94
C SER A 26 -1.95 -1.08 -17.48
N THR A 27 -2.94 -0.41 -16.89
CA THR A 27 -2.87 0.11 -15.51
C THR A 27 -3.97 -0.52 -14.67
N VAL A 28 -3.64 -0.89 -13.44
CA VAL A 28 -4.63 -1.34 -12.45
C VAL A 28 -4.86 -0.22 -11.46
N MET A 29 -6.11 0.21 -11.34
CA MET A 29 -6.57 1.10 -10.27
C MET A 29 -7.10 0.26 -9.13
N GLN A 30 -6.59 0.47 -7.94
CA GLN A 30 -7.15 -0.07 -6.70
C GLN A 30 -7.76 1.06 -5.88
N THR A 31 -9.01 0.91 -5.47
CA THR A 31 -9.69 1.92 -4.64
C THR A 31 -9.89 1.38 -3.22
N PHE A 32 -9.61 2.22 -2.23
CA PHE A 32 -9.80 1.95 -0.81
C PHE A 32 -10.84 2.92 -0.24
N ALA A 33 -11.68 2.44 0.68
CA ALA A 33 -12.68 3.27 1.38
C ALA A 33 -13.54 4.12 0.41
N ALA A 34 -14.00 3.47 -0.67
CA ALA A 34 -14.71 4.12 -1.77
C ALA A 34 -15.94 4.92 -1.29
N GLY A 35 -16.13 6.11 -1.83
CA GLY A 35 -17.24 7.01 -1.51
C GLY A 35 -17.14 7.71 -0.15
N THR A 36 -16.01 7.58 0.56
CA THR A 36 -15.78 8.26 1.84
C THR A 36 -14.81 9.43 1.69
N PRO A 37 -14.78 10.40 2.62
CA PRO A 37 -13.74 11.44 2.64
C PRO A 37 -12.30 10.90 2.80
N ALA A 38 -12.15 9.63 3.17
CA ALA A 38 -10.86 8.95 3.29
C ALA A 38 -10.56 8.01 2.10
N GLU A 39 -11.27 8.19 0.98
CA GLU A 39 -11.01 7.43 -0.24
C GLU A 39 -9.55 7.62 -0.68
N MET A 40 -8.92 6.51 -1.03
CA MET A 40 -7.55 6.47 -1.54
C MET A 40 -7.51 5.62 -2.78
N VAL A 41 -6.51 5.86 -3.62
CA VAL A 41 -6.32 5.10 -4.84
C VAL A 41 -4.85 4.69 -4.96
N SER A 42 -4.59 3.43 -5.33
CA SER A 42 -3.27 3.01 -5.81
C SER A 42 -3.34 2.71 -7.30
N MET A 43 -2.36 3.20 -8.06
CA MET A 43 -2.26 3.00 -9.49
C MET A 43 -1.03 2.16 -9.81
N TYR A 44 -1.22 0.93 -10.26
CA TYR A 44 -0.16 -0.03 -10.57
C TYR A 44 0.09 -0.08 -12.07
N HIS A 45 1.35 -0.02 -12.51
CA HIS A 45 1.70 -0.18 -13.91
C HIS A 45 3.18 -0.56 -14.10
N GLN A 46 3.51 -1.02 -15.30
CA GLN A 46 4.91 -1.24 -15.70
C GLN A 46 5.63 0.10 -15.90
N ASN A 47 6.87 0.19 -15.43
CA ASN A 47 7.84 1.24 -15.73
C ASN A 47 8.97 0.65 -16.59
N GLY A 48 8.79 0.68 -17.90
CA GLY A 48 9.65 -0.07 -18.81
C GLY A 48 9.32 -1.55 -18.81
N LYS A 49 10.32 -2.41 -19.05
CA LYS A 49 10.12 -3.85 -19.29
C LYS A 49 10.17 -4.69 -18.01
N ASP A 50 10.96 -4.26 -17.04
CA ASP A 50 11.43 -5.11 -15.94
C ASP A 50 11.03 -4.57 -14.56
N GLU A 51 10.29 -3.46 -14.50
CA GLU A 51 9.92 -2.81 -13.24
C GLU A 51 8.39 -2.64 -13.16
N LEU A 52 7.80 -3.18 -12.09
CA LEU A 52 6.43 -2.90 -11.71
C LEU A 52 6.43 -1.86 -10.59
N ILE A 53 5.71 -0.76 -10.78
CA ILE A 53 5.59 0.29 -9.77
C ILE A 53 4.12 0.54 -9.41
N HIS A 54 3.91 1.22 -8.29
CA HIS A 54 2.64 1.88 -8.06
C HIS A 54 2.81 3.23 -7.38
N THR A 55 1.88 4.14 -7.66
CA THR A 55 1.72 5.38 -6.92
C THR A 55 0.46 5.28 -6.05
N HIS A 56 0.57 5.59 -4.77
CA HIS A 56 -0.54 5.61 -3.83
C HIS A 56 -0.99 7.04 -3.56
N TYR A 57 -2.17 7.41 -4.05
CA TYR A 57 -2.85 8.66 -3.78
C TYR A 57 -3.52 8.58 -2.40
N CYS A 58 -2.84 9.12 -1.39
CA CYS A 58 -3.27 9.04 0.00
C CYS A 58 -4.36 10.08 0.32
N ALA A 59 -5.17 9.80 1.34
CA ALA A 59 -6.25 10.68 1.80
C ALA A 59 -5.73 12.00 2.37
N ILE A 60 -4.46 12.05 2.79
CA ILE A 60 -3.79 13.28 3.26
C ILE A 60 -3.23 14.14 2.11
N GLY A 61 -3.39 13.68 0.86
CA GLY A 61 -3.09 14.48 -0.33
C GLY A 61 -1.67 14.34 -0.87
N ASN A 62 -0.82 13.46 -0.32
CA ASN A 62 0.48 13.12 -0.92
C ASN A 62 0.41 11.88 -1.81
N GLN A 63 1.47 11.67 -2.59
CA GLN A 63 1.56 10.56 -3.55
C GLN A 63 2.90 9.82 -3.45
N PRO A 64 3.12 8.98 -2.42
CA PRO A 64 4.25 8.06 -2.40
C PRO A 64 4.18 7.06 -3.56
N SER A 65 5.32 6.84 -4.20
CA SER A 65 5.54 5.84 -5.24
C SER A 65 6.45 4.74 -4.71
N MET A 66 6.21 3.52 -5.18
CA MET A 66 6.88 2.32 -4.70
C MET A 66 7.18 1.38 -5.86
N ALA A 67 8.31 0.69 -5.80
CA ALA A 67 8.72 -0.30 -6.80
C ALA A 67 8.65 -1.72 -6.22
N PHE A 68 8.25 -2.67 -7.07
CA PHE A 68 8.19 -4.08 -6.72
C PHE A 68 9.56 -4.59 -6.32
N VAL A 69 9.60 -5.43 -5.30
CA VAL A 69 10.80 -6.16 -4.89
C VAL A 69 10.48 -7.65 -4.80
N ALA A 70 11.37 -8.46 -5.37
CA ALA A 70 11.25 -9.91 -5.30
C ALA A 70 11.37 -10.39 -3.84
N THR A 71 10.62 -11.43 -3.51
CA THR A 71 10.69 -12.10 -2.21
C THR A 71 10.70 -13.61 -2.43
N ASP A 72 11.32 -14.35 -1.51
CA ASP A 72 11.27 -15.82 -1.52
C ASP A 72 9.96 -16.38 -0.91
N GLU A 73 9.07 -15.51 -0.42
CA GLU A 73 7.80 -15.90 0.18
C GLU A 73 6.72 -16.05 -0.90
N SER A 74 6.22 -17.28 -1.06
CA SER A 74 5.15 -17.58 -2.02
C SER A 74 3.88 -16.78 -1.73
N GLY A 75 3.29 -16.21 -2.79
CA GLY A 75 2.06 -15.43 -2.70
C GLY A 75 2.23 -14.02 -2.16
N VAL A 76 3.47 -13.56 -1.96
CA VAL A 76 3.78 -12.19 -1.54
C VAL A 76 4.12 -11.31 -2.73
N ILE A 77 3.45 -10.17 -2.81
CA ILE A 77 3.79 -9.06 -3.68
C ILE A 77 4.25 -7.93 -2.77
N ASP A 78 5.50 -7.52 -2.91
CA ASP A 78 6.11 -6.54 -2.01
C ASP A 78 6.57 -5.30 -2.78
N PHE A 79 6.31 -4.12 -2.23
CA PHE A 79 6.70 -2.84 -2.82
C PHE A 79 7.43 -1.97 -1.79
N LYS A 80 8.58 -1.44 -2.19
CA LYS A 80 9.37 -0.50 -1.38
C LYS A 80 9.27 0.91 -1.92
N PHE A 81 9.15 1.88 -1.02
CA PHE A 81 9.16 3.30 -1.37
C PHE A 81 10.38 3.68 -2.19
N THR A 82 10.16 4.51 -3.20
CA THR A 82 11.20 5.07 -4.07
C THR A 82 11.24 6.59 -3.94
N GLU A 83 10.10 7.23 -4.13
CA GLU A 83 9.95 8.68 -4.13
C GLU A 83 8.50 9.08 -3.81
N GLY A 84 8.22 10.37 -3.71
CA GLY A 84 6.84 10.85 -3.56
C GLY A 84 6.67 12.29 -3.98
N THR A 85 5.45 12.65 -4.41
CA THR A 85 5.09 14.03 -4.75
C THR A 85 4.15 14.63 -3.71
N ASN A 86 4.13 15.97 -3.64
CA ASN A 86 3.37 16.75 -2.66
C ASN A 86 3.68 16.37 -1.19
N MET A 87 4.96 16.17 -0.90
CA MET A 87 5.47 15.87 0.44
C MET A 87 6.97 16.17 0.52
N ASP A 88 7.45 16.51 1.72
CA ASP A 88 8.84 16.33 2.11
C ASP A 88 9.02 14.93 2.71
N VAL A 89 9.71 14.06 1.98
CA VAL A 89 9.97 12.66 2.36
C VAL A 89 10.64 12.53 3.73
N ASN A 90 11.40 13.53 4.16
CA ASN A 90 12.15 13.48 5.41
C ASN A 90 11.33 13.91 6.62
N SER A 91 10.13 14.46 6.44
CA SER A 91 9.34 15.02 7.54
C SER A 91 7.86 14.64 7.48
N ASP A 92 7.24 14.65 6.31
CA ASP A 92 5.81 14.45 6.16
C ASP A 92 5.38 13.01 6.39
N ALA A 93 4.17 12.86 6.91
CA ALA A 93 3.57 11.54 7.12
C ALA A 93 3.21 10.90 5.77
N HIS A 94 3.56 9.63 5.55
CA HIS A 94 3.23 8.92 4.31
C HIS A 94 3.26 7.41 4.49
N ALA A 95 2.61 6.70 3.56
CA ALA A 95 2.81 5.27 3.38
C ALA A 95 4.17 5.03 2.71
N HIS A 96 5.02 4.22 3.31
CA HIS A 96 6.40 3.99 2.87
C HIS A 96 6.66 2.55 2.40
N HIS A 97 5.71 1.66 2.64
CA HIS A 97 5.84 0.25 2.26
C HIS A 97 4.45 -0.31 2.01
N SER A 98 4.32 -1.13 0.97
CA SER A 98 3.06 -1.79 0.63
C SER A 98 3.34 -3.24 0.29
N MET A 99 2.95 -4.12 1.20
CA MET A 99 3.01 -5.56 1.00
C MET A 99 1.61 -6.12 0.90
N MET A 100 1.44 -7.12 0.03
CA MET A 100 0.25 -7.91 -0.13
C MET A 100 0.62 -9.39 -0.05
N LYS A 101 -0.08 -10.16 0.77
CA LYS A 101 -0.02 -11.62 0.79
C LYS A 101 -1.36 -12.18 0.36
N ILE A 102 -1.39 -12.80 -0.81
CA ILE A 102 -2.60 -13.40 -1.37
C ILE A 102 -3.00 -14.60 -0.51
N ILE A 103 -4.26 -14.61 -0.05
CA ILE A 103 -4.82 -15.70 0.76
C ILE A 103 -5.71 -16.58 -0.12
N ASP A 104 -6.61 -15.95 -0.88
CA ASP A 104 -7.50 -16.60 -1.85
C ASP A 104 -7.88 -15.61 -2.97
N GLU A 105 -8.80 -16.01 -3.85
CA GLU A 105 -9.24 -15.23 -5.01
C GLU A 105 -9.72 -13.81 -4.66
N ASN A 106 -10.32 -13.62 -3.49
CA ASN A 106 -10.94 -12.36 -3.09
C ASN A 106 -10.39 -11.80 -1.78
N THR A 107 -9.37 -12.43 -1.20
CA THR A 107 -8.83 -12.02 0.11
C THR A 107 -7.32 -11.99 0.06
N TYR A 108 -6.75 -10.89 0.57
CA TYR A 108 -5.32 -10.78 0.82
C TYR A 108 -5.06 -10.04 2.12
N GLU A 109 -3.93 -10.32 2.75
CA GLU A 109 -3.42 -9.53 3.87
C GLU A 109 -2.52 -8.43 3.32
N SER A 110 -2.54 -7.28 3.96
CA SER A 110 -1.65 -6.18 3.66
C SER A 110 -0.91 -5.70 4.89
N ARG A 111 0.37 -5.36 4.69
CA ARG A 111 1.20 -4.62 5.64
C ARG A 111 1.56 -3.28 5.01
N THR A 112 1.31 -2.20 5.75
CA THR A 112 1.70 -0.85 5.37
C THR A 112 2.56 -0.24 6.46
N GLU A 113 3.75 0.23 6.11
CA GLU A 113 4.57 1.04 6.99
C GLU A 113 4.19 2.50 6.87
N ASN A 114 3.90 3.13 8.01
CA ASN A 114 3.61 4.57 8.08
C ASN A 114 4.84 5.26 8.63
N TRP A 115 5.34 6.22 7.88
CA TRP A 115 6.49 7.04 8.25
C TRP A 115 6.04 8.45 8.58
N SER A 116 6.78 9.12 9.45
CA SER A 116 6.65 10.54 9.77
C SER A 116 7.91 11.02 10.49
N GLY A 117 8.35 12.25 10.23
CA GLY A 117 9.62 12.75 10.78
C GLY A 117 10.83 11.91 10.35
N GLY A 118 10.79 11.37 9.12
CA GLY A 118 11.90 10.63 8.53
C GLY A 118 12.14 9.25 9.13
N LYS A 119 11.17 8.69 9.88
CA LYS A 119 11.26 7.38 10.52
C LYS A 119 9.95 6.62 10.48
N LEU A 120 10.06 5.30 10.57
CA LEU A 120 8.92 4.41 10.80
C LEU A 120 8.25 4.75 12.14
N VAL A 121 6.95 5.05 12.12
CA VAL A 121 6.18 5.36 13.34
C VAL A 121 5.21 4.25 13.69
N SER A 122 4.62 3.57 12.70
CA SER A 122 3.71 2.46 12.94
C SER A 122 3.60 1.53 11.75
N ILE A 123 3.19 0.29 12.03
CA ILE A 123 2.89 -0.71 11.03
C ILE A 123 1.38 -1.02 11.09
N ARG A 124 0.70 -0.87 9.96
CA ARG A 124 -0.71 -1.24 9.80
C ARG A 124 -0.80 -2.61 9.15
N PHE A 125 -1.61 -3.49 9.74
CA PHE A 125 -1.98 -4.78 9.18
C PHE A 125 -3.46 -4.77 8.86
N THR A 126 -3.82 -5.15 7.64
CA THR A 126 -5.20 -5.15 7.18
C THR A 126 -5.51 -6.41 6.40
N THR A 127 -6.59 -7.12 6.74
CA THR A 127 -7.19 -8.09 5.84
C THR A 127 -8.08 -7.33 4.86
N MET A 128 -7.76 -7.42 3.58
CA MET A 128 -8.47 -6.74 2.51
C MET A 128 -9.27 -7.77 1.71
N ARG A 129 -10.56 -7.49 1.51
CA ARG A 129 -11.43 -8.27 0.63
C ARG A 129 -11.67 -7.49 -0.65
N ARG A 130 -11.49 -8.12 -1.81
CA ARG A 130 -11.86 -7.57 -3.10
C ARG A 130 -13.39 -7.58 -3.23
N ASP A 131 -13.97 -6.41 -3.40
CA ASP A 131 -15.35 -6.29 -3.85
C ASP A 131 -15.42 -6.62 -5.35
N PRO A 132 -16.42 -7.40 -5.79
CA PRO A 132 -16.60 -7.78 -7.19
C PRO A 132 -16.74 -6.61 -8.15
#